data_AF-A0A512CEI0-F1
#
_entry.id   AF-A0A512CEI0-F1
#
_cell.length_a   1.000
_cell.length_b   1.000
_cell.length_c   1.000
_cell.angle_alpha   90.00
_cell.angle_beta   90.00
_cell.angle_gamma   90.00
#
_symmetry.space_group_name_H-M   'P 1'
#
loop_
_entity.id
_entity.type
_entity.pdbx_description
1 polymer ?
#
loop_
_entity_poly.entity_id
_entity_poly.type
_entity_poly.pdbx_seq_one_letter_code
_entity_poly.pdbx_strand_id
1 'polypeptide(L)'
;MKLKNHTIITLLLLSVWVGCISPPDNFPTVPQIDFDDLEFVQTAGSDSLIVTLDFRDAEGDLGLNATDIFPPFNELNYFTNEAGQFITYSERPDDAPDFNNRDWVIFPLINNQEIKDTLWVSENEDYYNILIKFFIKRGGNYTEFNWSDPPYFTTFNGRFPRMLETEQLRAIEGKIRYSMLSLGWNSIFRNDTIRLELKVKDRALNESNVVTTPDFTLSQIER
;
A
#
# COMPACT_ATOMS: atom_id res chain seq x y z
N MET A 1 -9.97 -70.52 0.51
CA MET A 1 -8.88 -69.52 0.48
C MET A 1 -9.52 -68.14 0.32
N LYS A 2 -9.63 -67.35 1.41
CA LYS A 2 -10.19 -66.00 1.38
C LYS A 2 -9.07 -65.05 0.94
N LEU A 3 -9.18 -64.47 -0.25
CA LEU A 3 -8.28 -63.38 -0.65
C LEU A 3 -8.42 -62.24 0.35
N LYS A 4 -7.30 -61.84 0.94
CA LYS A 4 -7.21 -60.85 2.02
C LYS A 4 -7.45 -59.47 1.42
N ASN A 5 -8.55 -58.81 1.82
CA ASN A 5 -8.98 -57.45 1.47
C ASN A 5 -7.99 -56.31 1.83
N HIS A 6 -6.72 -56.60 2.12
CA HIS A 6 -5.76 -55.61 2.59
C HIS A 6 -4.92 -54.97 1.47
N THR A 7 -4.94 -55.53 0.26
CA THR A 7 -4.15 -54.97 -0.86
C THR A 7 -4.82 -53.76 -1.54
N ILE A 8 -6.12 -53.55 -1.33
CA ILE A 8 -6.87 -52.42 -1.89
C ILE A 8 -6.71 -51.16 -1.00
N ILE A 9 -6.49 -51.33 0.31
CA ILE A 9 -6.36 -50.20 1.25
C ILE A 9 -4.98 -49.55 1.17
N THR A 10 -3.93 -50.31 0.83
CA THR A 10 -2.57 -49.75 0.65
C THR A 10 -2.38 -48.98 -0.66
N LEU A 11 -3.24 -49.19 -1.66
CA LEU A 11 -3.14 -48.47 -2.95
C LEU A 11 -3.86 -47.10 -2.91
N LEU A 12 -4.70 -46.84 -1.91
CA LEU A 12 -5.43 -45.57 -1.75
C LEU A 12 -4.71 -44.56 -0.85
N LEU A 13 -3.63 -44.97 -0.17
CA LEU A 13 -2.84 -44.08 0.69
C LEU A 13 -1.74 -43.30 -0.06
N LEU A 14 -1.54 -43.54 -1.36
CA LEU A 14 -0.44 -42.97 -2.13
C LEU A 14 -0.81 -41.73 -2.99
N SER A 15 -2.08 -41.32 -3.04
CA SER A 15 -2.56 -40.31 -3.99
C SER A 15 -2.80 -38.91 -3.38
N VAL A 16 -2.33 -38.64 -2.16
CA VAL A 16 -2.35 -37.29 -1.58
C VAL A 16 -0.95 -36.69 -1.56
N TRP A 17 -0.28 -36.68 -2.72
CA TRP A 17 0.73 -35.67 -2.98
C TRP A 17 0.03 -34.57 -3.78
N VAL A 18 -0.60 -33.66 -3.06
CA VAL A 18 -1.00 -32.37 -3.61
C VAL A 18 0.30 -31.68 -3.99
N GLY A 19 0.72 -31.86 -5.24
CA GLY A 19 1.85 -31.11 -5.78
C GLY A 19 1.49 -29.63 -5.74
N CYS A 20 2.20 -28.85 -4.94
CA CYS A 20 2.31 -27.43 -5.25
C CYS A 20 2.92 -27.36 -6.65
N ILE A 21 2.18 -26.77 -7.59
CA ILE A 21 2.75 -26.38 -8.87
C ILE A 21 3.73 -25.28 -8.51
N SER A 22 5.03 -25.58 -8.58
CA SER A 22 6.06 -24.57 -8.36
C SER A 22 5.81 -23.42 -9.34
N PRO A 23 5.91 -22.17 -8.88
CA PRO A 23 5.91 -21.03 -9.78
C PRO A 23 7.00 -21.26 -10.85
N PRO A 24 6.80 -20.81 -12.10
CA PRO A 24 7.83 -20.92 -13.13
C PRO A 24 9.15 -20.31 -12.64
N ASP A 25 10.29 -20.90 -13.01
CA ASP A 25 11.62 -20.52 -12.50
C ASP A 25 11.99 -19.03 -12.71
N ASN A 26 11.22 -18.29 -13.51
CA ASN A 26 11.41 -16.88 -13.81
C ASN A 26 10.53 -15.92 -12.98
N PHE A 27 9.75 -16.40 -12.02
CA PHE A 27 8.98 -15.53 -11.12
C PHE A 27 9.82 -15.09 -9.91
N PRO A 28 9.77 -13.80 -9.53
CA PRO A 28 10.52 -13.29 -8.40
C PRO A 28 9.81 -13.65 -7.08
N THR A 29 10.60 -13.99 -6.05
CA THR A 29 10.11 -14.34 -4.69
C THR A 29 9.76 -13.13 -3.83
N VAL A 30 9.88 -11.94 -4.42
CA VAL A 30 9.41 -10.66 -3.88
C VAL A 30 8.67 -9.97 -5.03
N PRO A 31 7.71 -9.09 -4.75
CA PRO A 31 6.99 -8.41 -5.81
C PRO A 31 7.94 -7.70 -6.78
N GLN A 32 7.74 -7.89 -8.07
CA GLN A 32 8.39 -7.09 -9.09
C GLN A 32 7.33 -6.29 -9.82
N ILE A 33 7.60 -5.00 -10.05
CA ILE A 33 6.73 -4.10 -10.79
C ILE A 33 7.48 -3.41 -11.93
N ASP A 34 6.73 -3.07 -12.98
CA ASP A 34 7.19 -2.26 -14.10
C ASP A 34 6.15 -1.17 -14.42
N PHE A 35 6.61 0.00 -14.86
CA PHE A 35 5.72 1.07 -15.29
C PHE A 35 5.06 0.71 -16.62
N ASP A 36 3.73 0.76 -16.68
CA ASP A 36 2.96 0.53 -17.91
C ASP A 36 2.41 1.85 -18.47
N ASP A 37 1.64 2.60 -17.66
CA ASP A 37 0.92 3.79 -18.15
C ASP A 37 0.62 4.83 -17.05
N LEU A 38 0.37 6.07 -17.48
CA LEU A 38 -0.05 7.18 -16.62
C LEU A 38 -1.05 8.09 -17.35
N GLU A 39 -2.23 8.25 -16.78
CA GLU A 39 -3.31 9.06 -17.33
C GLU A 39 -3.78 10.12 -16.32
N PHE A 40 -4.17 11.30 -16.81
CA PHE A 40 -4.86 12.32 -16.05
C PHE A 40 -6.29 12.50 -16.58
N VAL A 41 -7.28 12.34 -15.71
CA VAL A 41 -8.70 12.43 -16.06
C VAL A 41 -9.35 13.54 -15.26
N GLN A 42 -9.78 14.59 -15.96
CA GLN A 42 -10.54 15.68 -15.35
C GLN A 42 -12.02 15.33 -15.23
N THR A 43 -12.64 15.70 -14.12
CA THR A 43 -14.08 15.51 -13.93
C THR A 43 -14.72 16.75 -13.32
N ALA A 44 -16.06 16.80 -13.27
CA ALA A 44 -16.76 17.85 -12.53
C ALA A 44 -16.57 17.75 -11.01
N GLY A 45 -16.04 16.62 -10.52
CA GLY A 45 -15.72 16.36 -9.12
C GLY A 45 -14.21 16.33 -8.89
N SER A 46 -13.72 15.26 -8.28
CA SER A 46 -12.27 15.05 -8.10
C SER A 46 -11.64 14.58 -9.41
N ASP A 47 -10.53 15.20 -9.79
CA ASP A 47 -9.71 14.76 -10.89
C ASP A 47 -8.91 13.50 -10.47
N SER A 48 -8.61 12.63 -11.43
CA SER A 48 -7.90 11.37 -11.19
C SER A 48 -6.55 11.38 -11.89
N LEU A 49 -5.46 11.18 -11.13
CA LEU A 49 -4.18 10.77 -11.69
C LEU A 49 -4.08 9.25 -11.54
N ILE A 50 -4.03 8.55 -12.66
CA ILE A 50 -4.17 7.08 -12.69
C ILE A 50 -2.88 6.47 -13.21
N VAL A 51 -2.21 5.70 -12.36
CA VAL A 51 -1.01 4.94 -12.72
C VAL A 51 -1.36 3.48 -12.96
N THR A 52 -0.79 2.89 -14.01
CA THR A 52 -0.86 1.46 -14.27
C THR A 52 0.53 0.85 -14.15
N LEU A 53 0.63 -0.22 -13.37
CA LEU A 53 1.85 -1.00 -13.17
C LEU A 53 1.61 -2.43 -13.62
N ASP A 54 2.55 -3.01 -14.36
CA ASP A 54 2.64 -4.46 -14.48
C ASP A 54 3.25 -5.04 -13.20
N PHE A 55 2.82 -6.22 -12.77
CA PHE A 55 3.40 -6.91 -11.62
C PHE A 55 3.66 -8.39 -11.89
N ARG A 56 4.62 -8.96 -11.16
CA ARG A 56 4.89 -10.39 -11.04
C ARG A 56 5.23 -10.74 -9.59
N ASP A 57 4.73 -11.87 -9.13
CA ASP A 57 4.93 -12.36 -7.76
C ASP A 57 4.81 -13.88 -7.71
N ALA A 58 5.77 -14.57 -7.10
CA ALA A 58 5.83 -16.04 -7.12
C ALA A 58 4.90 -16.68 -6.07
N GLU A 59 4.66 -15.99 -4.96
CA GLU A 59 3.93 -16.47 -3.79
C GLU A 59 2.42 -16.21 -3.91
N GLY A 60 2.00 -15.16 -4.62
CA GLY A 60 0.60 -14.82 -4.81
C GLY A 60 -0.02 -14.06 -3.65
N ASP A 61 0.80 -13.47 -2.78
CA ASP A 61 0.36 -12.82 -1.55
C ASP A 61 0.27 -11.29 -1.67
N LEU A 62 0.32 -10.76 -2.89
CA LEU A 62 0.04 -9.36 -3.18
C LEU A 62 -1.38 -8.91 -2.75
N GLY A 63 -1.42 -7.72 -2.16
CA GLY A 63 -2.65 -7.03 -1.81
C GLY A 63 -3.16 -7.32 -0.39
N LEU A 64 -4.05 -6.45 0.10
CA LEU A 64 -4.58 -6.53 1.46
C LEU A 64 -6.11 -6.52 1.42
N ASN A 65 -6.75 -7.24 2.34
CA ASN A 65 -8.19 -7.13 2.54
C ASN A 65 -8.51 -5.85 3.32
N ALA A 66 -9.72 -5.33 3.13
CA ALA A 66 -10.23 -4.20 3.92
C ALA A 66 -10.23 -4.46 5.43
N THR A 67 -10.26 -5.73 5.85
CA THR A 67 -10.22 -6.17 7.25
C THR A 67 -8.81 -6.42 7.78
N ASP A 68 -7.77 -6.38 6.95
CA ASP A 68 -6.38 -6.50 7.38
C ASP A 68 -5.96 -5.16 8.01
N ILE A 69 -6.49 -4.85 9.19
CA ILE A 69 -6.31 -3.55 9.89
C ILE A 69 -5.77 -3.73 11.32
N PHE A 70 -5.38 -4.94 11.66
CA PHE A 70 -4.68 -5.26 12.90
C PHE A 70 -3.18 -5.34 12.63
N PRO A 71 -2.32 -5.19 13.66
CA PRO A 71 -0.88 -5.31 13.49
C PRO A 71 -0.49 -6.57 12.69
N PRO A 72 0.41 -6.42 11.69
CA PRO A 72 1.22 -5.24 11.39
C PRO A 72 0.54 -4.18 10.50
N PHE A 73 -0.72 -4.34 10.13
CA PHE A 73 -1.44 -3.49 9.17
C PHE A 73 -2.41 -2.48 9.82
N ASN A 74 -2.27 -2.17 11.10
CA ASN A 74 -3.04 -1.09 11.74
C ASN A 74 -2.71 0.26 11.10
N GLU A 75 -3.68 1.18 11.04
CA GLU A 75 -3.49 2.48 10.39
C GLU A 75 -2.55 3.42 11.17
N LEU A 76 -2.74 3.45 12.49
CA LEU A 76 -2.05 4.38 13.38
C LEU A 76 -1.30 3.63 14.47
N ASN A 77 -0.12 4.14 14.82
CA ASN A 77 0.60 3.80 16.02
C ASN A 77 0.35 4.90 17.06
N TYR A 78 0.01 4.50 18.28
CA TYR A 78 -0.32 5.43 19.37
C TYR A 78 0.90 5.61 20.27
N PHE A 79 1.32 6.85 20.49
CA PHE A 79 2.42 7.14 21.40
C PHE A 79 1.97 7.01 22.86
N THR A 80 2.83 6.43 23.69
CA THR A 80 2.63 6.29 25.12
C THR A 80 3.79 6.88 25.90
N ASN A 81 3.51 7.32 27.12
CA ASN A 81 4.54 7.74 28.07
C ASN A 81 5.24 6.52 28.71
N GLU A 82 6.21 6.76 29.59
CA GLU A 82 6.96 5.70 30.29
C GLU A 82 6.07 4.79 31.16
N ALA A 83 4.89 5.27 31.58
CA ALA A 83 3.90 4.50 32.35
C ALA A 83 2.93 3.70 31.45
N GLY A 84 3.08 3.77 30.12
CA GLY A 84 2.22 3.09 29.15
C GLY A 84 0.86 3.76 28.90
N GLN A 85 0.69 5.00 29.34
CA GLN A 85 -0.53 5.78 29.10
C GLN A 85 -0.40 6.55 27.78
N PHE A 86 -1.49 6.69 27.03
CA PHE A 86 -1.48 7.46 25.79
C PHE A 86 -1.13 8.93 26.05
N ILE A 87 -0.32 9.51 25.16
CA ILE A 87 0.01 10.93 25.23
C ILE A 87 -1.14 11.74 24.63
N THR A 88 -1.70 12.63 25.45
CA THR A 88 -2.79 13.53 25.07
C THR A 88 -2.25 14.85 24.53
N TYR A 89 -3.07 15.60 23.80
CA TYR A 89 -2.66 16.90 23.27
C TYR A 89 -2.31 17.90 24.39
N SER A 90 -3.02 17.88 25.51
CA SER A 90 -2.77 18.79 26.64
C SER A 90 -1.52 18.43 27.47
N GLU A 91 -1.13 17.16 27.48
CA GLU A 91 0.03 16.65 28.25
C GLU A 91 1.21 16.27 27.34
N ARG A 92 1.23 16.79 26.12
CA ARG A 92 2.27 16.53 25.13
C ARG A 92 3.62 17.14 25.52
N PRO A 93 4.75 16.53 25.12
CA PRO A 93 6.07 17.12 25.35
C PRO A 93 6.30 18.36 24.47
N ASP A 94 7.30 19.16 24.83
CA ASP A 94 7.61 20.44 24.16
C ASP A 94 8.03 20.29 22.69
N ASP A 95 8.53 19.12 22.30
CA ASP A 95 8.95 18.79 20.94
C ASP A 95 7.85 18.16 20.08
N ALA A 96 6.65 17.97 20.64
CA ALA A 96 5.51 17.43 19.90
C ALA A 96 5.04 18.41 18.81
N PRO A 97 4.59 17.89 17.65
CA PRO A 97 4.14 18.73 16.55
C PRO A 97 2.88 19.53 16.93
N ASP A 98 2.71 20.69 16.30
CA ASP A 98 1.45 21.44 16.33
C ASP A 98 0.31 20.58 15.78
N PHE A 99 -0.92 20.89 16.22
CA PHE A 99 -2.11 20.14 15.80
C PHE A 99 -2.24 20.06 14.27
N ASN A 100 -2.30 18.84 13.76
CA ASN A 100 -2.64 18.49 12.39
C ASN A 100 -3.26 17.08 12.36
N ASN A 101 -3.87 16.70 11.25
CA ASN A 101 -4.63 15.47 11.11
C ASN A 101 -3.78 14.20 10.88
N ARG A 102 -2.44 14.31 10.83
CA ARG A 102 -1.54 13.15 10.72
C ARG A 102 -0.92 12.77 12.05
N ASP A 103 -0.54 13.78 12.83
CA ASP A 103 0.11 13.55 14.13
C ASP A 103 -0.89 13.47 15.29
N TRP A 104 -2.15 13.88 15.09
CA TRP A 104 -3.15 13.91 16.14
C TRP A 104 -4.48 13.32 15.70
N VAL A 105 -5.03 12.41 16.49
CA VAL A 105 -6.36 11.83 16.28
C VAL A 105 -7.32 12.27 17.39
N ILE A 106 -8.47 12.81 17.00
CA ILE A 106 -9.52 13.25 17.91
C ILE A 106 -10.47 12.11 18.20
N PHE A 107 -10.73 11.85 19.48
CA PHE A 107 -11.71 10.88 19.96
C PHE A 107 -11.60 9.47 19.36
N PRO A 108 -10.40 8.85 19.35
CA PRO A 108 -10.23 7.54 18.73
C PRO A 108 -10.98 6.44 19.48
N LEU A 109 -11.44 5.44 18.73
CA LEU A 109 -12.00 4.19 19.26
C LEU A 109 -10.87 3.17 19.43
N ILE A 110 -10.53 2.84 20.66
CA ILE A 110 -9.49 1.85 20.98
C ILE A 110 -10.15 0.72 21.78
N ASN A 111 -10.04 -0.53 21.31
CA ASN A 111 -10.69 -1.70 21.91
C ASN A 111 -12.19 -1.49 22.15
N ASN A 112 -12.89 -0.92 21.17
CA ASN A 112 -14.32 -0.56 21.22
C ASN A 112 -14.68 0.46 22.32
N GLN A 113 -13.71 1.19 22.87
CA GLN A 113 -13.92 2.28 23.81
C GLN A 113 -13.48 3.61 23.18
N GLU A 114 -14.37 4.60 23.20
CA GLU A 114 -14.04 5.97 22.80
C GLU A 114 -13.17 6.62 23.88
N ILE A 115 -11.99 7.08 23.48
CA ILE A 115 -11.14 7.90 24.32
C ILE A 115 -11.54 9.35 24.10
N LYS A 116 -12.10 10.02 25.11
CA LYS A 116 -12.58 11.42 24.99
C LYS A 116 -11.46 12.45 25.08
N ASP A 117 -10.40 12.24 24.32
CA ASP A 117 -9.24 13.12 24.21
C ASP A 117 -8.67 13.12 22.77
N THR A 118 -7.68 13.96 22.52
CA THR A 118 -6.88 13.99 21.30
C THR A 118 -5.54 13.31 21.57
N LEU A 119 -5.24 12.23 20.85
CA LEU A 119 -4.05 11.41 21.10
C LEU A 119 -2.96 11.67 20.06
N TRP A 120 -1.71 11.66 20.51
CA TRP A 120 -0.55 11.71 19.64
C TRP A 120 -0.35 10.36 18.94
N VAL A 121 -0.29 10.39 17.62
CA VAL A 121 -0.13 9.21 16.77
C VAL A 121 0.95 9.42 15.72
N SER A 122 1.40 8.32 15.13
CA SER A 122 2.09 8.31 13.84
C SER A 122 1.38 7.36 12.89
N GLU A 123 1.39 7.66 11.59
CA GLU A 123 0.96 6.68 10.59
C GLU A 123 1.85 5.44 10.61
N ASN A 124 1.24 4.29 10.39
CA ASN A 124 1.97 3.05 10.17
C ASN A 124 2.25 2.87 8.67
N GLU A 125 3.54 2.82 8.30
CA GLU A 125 3.95 2.64 6.91
C GLU A 125 3.44 1.33 6.29
N ASP A 126 3.19 0.31 7.11
CA ASP A 126 2.69 -1.00 6.68
C ASP A 126 1.18 -1.04 6.46
N TYR A 127 0.45 0.02 6.82
CA TYR A 127 -0.96 0.13 6.47
C TYR A 127 -1.19 0.09 4.95
N TYR A 128 -0.28 0.72 4.18
CA TYR A 128 -0.35 0.81 2.73
C TYR A 128 0.50 -0.26 2.02
N ASN A 129 0.02 -0.73 0.87
CA ASN A 129 0.73 -1.72 0.04
C ASN A 129 1.08 -1.20 -1.36
N ILE A 130 0.70 0.04 -1.70
CA ILE A 130 1.26 0.80 -2.80
C ILE A 130 1.72 2.16 -2.26
N LEU A 131 3.00 2.47 -2.49
CA LEU A 131 3.67 3.67 -1.99
C LEU A 131 4.05 4.55 -3.17
N ILE A 132 3.74 5.85 -3.10
CA ILE A 132 3.98 6.80 -4.19
C ILE A 132 4.63 8.06 -3.65
N LYS A 133 5.74 8.46 -4.28
CA LYS A 133 6.40 9.74 -4.06
C LYS A 133 6.30 10.61 -5.31
N PHE A 134 6.14 11.91 -5.09
CA PHE A 134 6.03 12.91 -6.15
C PHE A 134 7.28 13.77 -6.17
N PHE A 135 7.80 14.06 -7.35
CA PHE A 135 8.94 14.96 -7.53
C PHE A 135 8.63 16.02 -8.56
N ILE A 136 8.95 17.27 -8.25
CA ILE A 136 8.87 18.38 -9.19
C ILE A 136 10.27 18.67 -9.73
N LYS A 137 10.37 18.82 -11.05
CA LYS A 137 11.62 19.15 -11.74
C LYS A 137 11.70 20.64 -12.03
N ARG A 138 12.73 21.32 -11.50
CA ARG A 138 13.03 22.74 -11.80
C ARG A 138 14.52 22.93 -12.04
N GLY A 139 14.87 23.61 -13.13
CA GLY A 139 16.27 23.82 -13.50
C GLY A 139 17.07 22.51 -13.69
N GLY A 140 16.40 21.41 -14.04
CA GLY A 140 17.01 20.09 -14.21
C GLY A 140 17.10 19.24 -12.93
N ASN A 141 16.83 19.81 -11.76
CA ASN A 141 16.89 19.11 -10.48
C ASN A 141 15.50 18.67 -10.01
N TYR A 142 15.42 17.53 -9.33
CA TYR A 142 14.19 17.03 -8.72
C TYR A 142 14.16 17.38 -7.23
N THR A 143 13.01 17.86 -6.77
CA THR A 143 12.70 18.03 -5.35
C THR A 143 11.42 17.26 -5.03
N GLU A 144 11.43 16.48 -3.95
CA GLU A 144 10.23 15.77 -3.49
C GLU A 144 9.15 16.79 -3.13
N PHE A 145 7.93 16.56 -3.62
CA PHE A 145 6.72 17.22 -3.15
C PHE A 145 6.11 16.34 -2.08
N ASN A 146 6.50 16.57 -0.83
CA ASN A 146 6.07 15.77 0.29
C ASN A 146 4.64 16.17 0.71
N TRP A 147 3.67 15.30 0.45
CA TRP A 147 2.27 15.52 0.80
C TRP A 147 2.01 15.54 2.31
N SER A 148 2.95 15.01 3.11
CA SER A 148 2.84 15.04 4.57
C SER A 148 3.14 16.42 5.16
N ASP A 149 3.81 17.29 4.41
CA ASP A 149 4.19 18.62 4.88
C ASP A 149 2.97 19.59 4.87
N PRO A 150 3.01 20.65 5.69
CA PRO A 150 2.02 21.71 5.61
C PRO A 150 1.95 22.32 4.19
N PRO A 151 0.75 22.67 3.69
CA PRO A 151 -0.54 22.65 4.38
C PRO A 151 -1.38 21.38 4.14
N TYR A 152 -0.81 20.33 3.54
CA TYR A 152 -1.61 19.23 2.99
C TYR A 152 -1.89 18.13 3.99
N PHE A 153 -0.87 17.72 4.76
CA PHE A 153 -0.98 16.67 5.75
C PHE A 153 -1.76 15.44 5.24
N THR A 154 -1.34 14.93 4.08
CA THR A 154 -1.95 13.78 3.41
C THR A 154 -0.90 12.87 2.76
N THR A 155 -1.36 11.79 2.14
CA THR A 155 -0.54 10.93 1.30
C THR A 155 -1.38 10.42 0.12
N PHE A 156 -0.70 9.99 -0.94
CA PHE A 156 -1.30 9.22 -2.02
C PHE A 156 -0.91 7.75 -1.97
N ASN A 157 -0.28 7.30 -0.89
CA ASN A 157 -0.13 5.88 -0.62
C ASN A 157 -1.52 5.23 -0.51
N GLY A 158 -1.60 3.95 -0.89
CA GLY A 158 -2.87 3.27 -1.05
C GLY A 158 -2.85 1.81 -0.61
N ARG A 159 -4.06 1.24 -0.61
CA ARG A 159 -4.28 -0.20 -0.49
C ARG A 159 -4.93 -0.70 -1.78
N PHE A 160 -4.33 -1.68 -2.43
CA PHE A 160 -5.01 -2.47 -3.45
C PHE A 160 -5.46 -3.82 -2.85
N PRO A 161 -6.60 -4.37 -3.30
CA PRO A 161 -7.17 -5.61 -2.77
C PRO A 161 -6.27 -6.80 -3.07
N ARG A 162 -6.49 -7.90 -2.34
CA ARG A 162 -5.81 -9.16 -2.63
C ARG A 162 -6.01 -9.59 -4.08
N MET A 163 -4.93 -10.00 -4.73
CA MET A 163 -4.99 -10.50 -6.11
C MET A 163 -5.57 -11.91 -6.20
N LEU A 164 -5.50 -12.66 -5.10
CA LEU A 164 -6.05 -14.00 -4.94
C LEU A 164 -7.05 -14.03 -3.78
N GLU A 165 -8.17 -14.72 -3.98
CA GLU A 165 -9.18 -14.96 -2.93
C GLU A 165 -8.75 -16.04 -1.93
N THR A 166 -7.86 -16.94 -2.35
CA THR A 166 -7.37 -18.06 -1.55
C THR A 166 -5.94 -17.84 -1.11
N GLU A 167 -5.54 -18.44 0.02
CA GLU A 167 -4.16 -18.42 0.52
C GLU A 167 -3.27 -19.48 -0.18
N GLN A 168 -3.70 -20.00 -1.33
CA GLN A 168 -2.92 -21.00 -2.05
C GLN A 168 -1.77 -20.31 -2.77
N LEU A 169 -0.54 -20.67 -2.37
CA LEU A 169 0.67 -20.16 -3.01
C LEU A 169 0.69 -20.51 -4.49
N ARG A 170 0.84 -19.49 -5.34
CA ARG A 170 0.98 -19.62 -6.78
C ARG A 170 1.52 -18.33 -7.39
N ALA A 171 2.30 -18.49 -8.46
CA ALA A 171 2.71 -17.34 -9.26
C ALA A 171 1.50 -16.60 -9.86
N ILE A 172 1.57 -15.27 -9.80
CA ILE A 172 0.62 -14.36 -10.40
C ILE A 172 1.34 -13.22 -11.12
N GLU A 173 0.79 -12.83 -12.27
CA GLU A 173 1.17 -11.62 -12.97
C GLU A 173 -0.08 -10.90 -13.47
N GLY A 174 0.02 -9.59 -13.66
CA GLY A 174 -1.11 -8.79 -14.10
C GLY A 174 -0.82 -7.30 -14.01
N LYS A 175 -1.90 -6.51 -13.92
CA LYS A 175 -1.84 -5.05 -13.85
C LYS A 175 -2.49 -4.52 -12.59
N ILE A 176 -1.84 -3.57 -11.93
CA ILE A 176 -2.42 -2.73 -10.89
C ILE A 176 -2.76 -1.38 -11.53
N ARG A 177 -4.04 -1.02 -11.57
CA ARG A 177 -4.50 0.31 -11.99
C ARG A 177 -4.94 1.09 -10.75
N TYR A 178 -4.14 2.06 -10.33
CA TYR A 178 -4.34 2.81 -9.09
C TYR A 178 -4.70 4.26 -9.38
N SER A 179 -5.83 4.73 -8.83
CA SER A 179 -6.37 6.07 -9.06
C SER A 179 -6.16 6.97 -7.84
N MET A 180 -5.42 8.05 -8.03
CA MET A 180 -5.18 9.09 -7.03
C MET A 180 -6.16 10.24 -7.28
N LEU A 181 -7.10 10.45 -6.35
CA LEU A 181 -8.16 11.45 -6.48
C LEU A 181 -7.75 12.75 -5.79
N SER A 182 -7.87 13.89 -6.49
CA SER A 182 -7.67 15.21 -5.89
C SER A 182 -8.44 16.29 -6.63
N LEU A 183 -8.93 17.27 -5.87
CA LEU A 183 -9.45 18.53 -6.42
C LEU A 183 -8.31 19.52 -6.77
N GLY A 184 -7.08 19.20 -6.35
CA GLY A 184 -5.95 20.12 -6.37
C GLY A 184 -4.96 19.93 -7.50
N TRP A 185 -5.02 18.84 -8.29
CA TRP A 185 -3.95 18.46 -9.23
C TRP A 185 -3.49 19.62 -10.12
N ASN A 186 -4.41 20.23 -10.87
CA ASN A 186 -4.12 21.36 -11.75
C ASN A 186 -3.66 22.62 -11.00
N SER A 187 -4.22 22.89 -9.82
CA SER A 187 -3.89 24.09 -9.05
C SER A 187 -2.50 24.02 -8.39
N ILE A 188 -2.12 22.81 -7.98
CA ILE A 188 -0.86 22.51 -7.28
C ILE A 188 0.27 22.43 -8.30
N PHE A 189 0.13 21.59 -9.33
CA PHE A 189 1.22 21.33 -10.25
C PHE A 189 1.23 22.23 -11.48
N ARG A 190 0.08 22.74 -11.93
CA ARG A 190 0.00 23.65 -13.09
C ARG A 190 0.76 23.08 -14.30
N ASN A 191 1.87 23.72 -14.68
CA ASN A 191 2.73 23.34 -15.80
C ASN A 191 4.08 22.76 -15.33
N ASP A 192 4.22 22.44 -14.04
CA ASP A 192 5.42 21.80 -13.51
C ASP A 192 5.63 20.45 -14.20
N THR A 193 6.89 20.13 -14.46
CA THR A 193 7.30 18.78 -14.86
C THR A 193 7.41 17.93 -13.60
N ILE A 194 6.69 16.82 -13.59
CA ILE A 194 6.54 15.90 -12.47
C ILE A 194 7.16 14.56 -12.84
N ARG A 195 7.60 13.82 -11.82
CA ARG A 195 7.93 12.40 -11.90
C ARG A 195 7.40 11.70 -10.65
N LEU A 196 6.97 10.46 -10.78
CA LEU A 196 6.58 9.63 -9.64
C LEU A 196 7.62 8.53 -9.40
N GLU A 197 7.81 8.17 -8.14
CA GLU A 197 8.48 6.93 -7.74
C GLU A 197 7.47 6.05 -7.00
N LEU A 198 7.37 4.78 -7.41
CA LEU A 198 6.38 3.83 -6.93
C LEU A 198 7.05 2.56 -6.41
N LYS A 199 6.45 1.97 -5.38
CA LYS A 199 6.81 0.68 -4.80
C LYS A 199 5.55 -0.03 -4.31
N VAL A 200 5.55 -1.36 -4.31
CA VAL A 200 4.49 -2.16 -3.69
C VAL A 200 5.06 -3.06 -2.59
N LYS A 201 4.18 -3.49 -1.68
CA LYS A 201 4.46 -4.47 -0.65
C LYS A 201 3.51 -5.66 -0.76
N ASP A 202 4.03 -6.86 -0.55
CA ASP A 202 3.19 -8.04 -0.35
C ASP A 202 2.68 -8.13 1.11
N ARG A 203 1.96 -9.21 1.45
CA ARG A 203 1.48 -9.45 2.82
C ARG A 203 2.58 -9.91 3.77
N ALA A 204 3.69 -10.44 3.27
CA ALA A 204 4.88 -10.72 4.07
C ALA A 204 5.76 -9.49 4.33
N LEU A 205 5.34 -8.31 3.87
CA LEU A 205 6.06 -7.03 3.94
C LEU A 205 7.36 -7.00 3.11
N ASN A 206 7.50 -7.89 2.12
CA ASN A 206 8.58 -7.74 1.14
C ASN A 206 8.25 -6.59 0.19
N GLU A 207 9.26 -5.78 -0.08
CA GLU A 207 9.16 -4.62 -0.95
C GLU A 207 9.58 -4.96 -2.37
N SER A 208 8.91 -4.35 -3.34
CA SER A 208 9.32 -4.42 -4.74
C SER A 208 10.56 -3.58 -5.05
N ASN A 209 11.08 -3.76 -6.27
CA ASN A 209 11.89 -2.73 -6.91
C ASN A 209 11.15 -1.38 -6.94
N VAL A 210 11.91 -0.28 -6.97
CA VAL A 210 11.35 1.05 -7.20
C VAL A 210 11.17 1.24 -8.69
N VAL A 211 9.98 1.68 -9.10
CA VAL A 211 9.67 2.09 -10.46
C VAL A 211 9.58 3.60 -10.51
N THR A 212 10.13 4.18 -11.57
CA THR A 212 10.11 5.63 -11.80
C THR A 212 9.41 5.91 -13.11
N THR A 213 8.44 6.83 -13.10
CA THR A 213 7.78 7.25 -14.34
C THR A 213 8.73 8.06 -15.23
N PRO A 214 8.46 8.17 -16.54
CA PRO A 214 9.00 9.27 -17.33
C PRO A 214 8.62 10.64 -16.72
N ASP A 215 9.32 11.68 -17.13
CA ASP A 215 8.90 13.05 -16.86
C ASP A 215 7.58 13.34 -17.59
N PHE A 216 6.63 13.97 -16.90
CA PHE A 216 5.35 14.36 -17.49
C PHE A 216 4.87 15.72 -16.95
N THR A 217 3.93 16.32 -17.66
CA THR A 217 3.07 17.40 -17.17
C THR A 217 1.62 16.90 -17.21
N LEU A 218 0.73 17.41 -16.35
CA LEU A 218 -0.67 16.95 -16.35
C LEU A 218 -1.33 17.07 -17.72
N SER A 219 -1.05 18.15 -18.46
CA SER A 219 -1.58 18.35 -19.82
C SER A 219 -1.09 17.34 -20.86
N GLN A 220 0.08 16.72 -20.66
CA GLN A 220 0.62 15.75 -21.63
C GLN A 220 -0.02 14.37 -21.51
N ILE A 221 -0.52 14.04 -20.31
CA ILE A 221 -1.13 12.76 -19.99
C ILE A 221 -2.65 12.88 -19.84
N GLU A 222 -3.22 14.04 -20.18
CA GLU A 222 -4.65 14.27 -20.13
C GLU A 222 -5.36 13.42 -21.19
N ARG A 223 -6.39 12.69 -20.74
CA ARG A 223 -7.19 11.80 -21.58
C ARG A 223 -8.35 12.50 -22.27
#